data_AF-A0A1F7CWI5-F1
#
_entry.id   AF-A0A1F7CWI5-F1
#
_cell.length_a   1.000
_cell.length_b   1.000
_cell.length_c   1.000
_cell.angle_alpha   90.00
_cell.angle_beta   90.00
_cell.angle_gamma   90.00
#
_symmetry.space_group_name_H-M   'P 1'
#
loop_
_entity.id
_entity.type
_entity.pdbx_description
1 polymer ?
#
loop_
_entity_poly.entity_id
_entity_poly.type
_entity_poly.pdbx_seq_one_letter_code
_entity_poly.pdbx_strand_id
1 'polypeptide(L)'
;MTPFVKLTTKILGVVLLVVGVAGFFVDGQLLMFQVDTVHNVVHIATGVIGLIASGTYSYSRLFLIVFGLVYAVVTVLGFTMGGDILGLFSVNMEDNTLHAAIAVVCLGVGFGSNKSV
;
A
#
# COMPACT_ATOMS: atom_id res chain seq x y z
N MET A 1 8.66 18.21 8.94
CA MET A 1 8.25 16.81 8.65
C MET A 1 6.74 16.62 8.56
N THR A 2 5.94 17.37 9.32
CA THR A 2 4.47 17.23 9.34
C THR A 2 3.78 17.29 7.96
N PRO A 3 4.08 18.26 7.08
CA PRO A 3 3.45 18.30 5.75
C PRO A 3 3.86 17.11 4.87
N PHE A 4 5.12 16.68 4.98
CA PHE A 4 5.66 15.56 4.20
C PHE A 4 4.97 14.23 4.56
N VAL A 5 4.83 13.91 5.85
CA VAL A 5 4.15 12.67 6.31
C VAL A 5 2.69 12.62 5.84
N LYS A 6 1.98 13.74 5.96
CA LYS A 6 0.59 13.85 5.47
C LYS A 6 0.52 13.71 3.95
N LEU A 7 1.45 14.33 3.22
CA LEU A 7 1.51 14.26 1.77
C LEU A 7 1.81 12.85 1.28
N THR A 8 2.80 12.16 1.87
CA THR A 8 3.11 10.76 1.55
C THR A 8 1.88 9.86 1.75
N THR A 9 1.20 10.02 2.90
CA THR A 9 -0.03 9.25 3.20
C THR A 9 -1.14 9.55 2.20
N LYS A 10 -1.33 10.82 1.84
CA LYS A 10 -2.34 11.24 0.86
C LYS A 10 -2.05 10.67 -0.53
N ILE A 11 -0.82 10.79 -1.01
CA ILE A 11 -0.41 10.26 -2.33
C ILE A 11 -0.64 8.75 -2.37
N LEU A 12 -0.18 8.03 -1.34
CA LEU A 12 -0.38 6.60 -1.23
C LEU A 12 -1.88 6.23 -1.24
N GLY A 13 -2.70 6.94 -0.47
CA GLY A 13 -4.15 6.75 -0.44
C GLY A 13 -4.82 6.98 -1.80
N VAL A 14 -4.44 8.05 -2.52
CA VAL A 14 -4.94 8.31 -3.88
C VAL A 14 -4.52 7.21 -4.84
N VAL A 15 -3.24 6.82 -4.83
CA VAL A 15 -2.72 5.80 -5.75
C VAL A 15 -3.44 4.48 -5.53
N LEU A 16 -3.55 4.00 -4.29
CA LEU A 16 -4.25 2.76 -3.94
C LEU A 16 -5.72 2.79 -4.39
N LEU A 17 -6.42 3.90 -4.14
CA LEU A 17 -7.80 4.04 -4.56
C LEU A 17 -7.93 3.98 -6.09
N VAL A 18 -7.07 4.70 -6.82
CA VAL A 18 -7.08 4.75 -8.29
C VAL A 18 -6.76 3.38 -8.89
N VAL A 19 -5.69 2.72 -8.44
CA VAL A 19 -5.31 1.41 -9.00
C VAL A 19 -6.31 0.33 -8.63
N GLY A 20 -6.86 0.35 -7.40
CA GLY A 20 -7.88 -0.59 -6.97
C GLY A 20 -9.18 -0.44 -7.78
N VAL A 21 -9.59 0.80 -8.10
CA VAL A 21 -10.74 1.02 -9.00
C VAL A 21 -10.40 0.60 -10.43
N ALA A 22 -9.24 1.01 -10.96
CA ALA A 22 -8.83 0.69 -12.33
C ALA A 22 -8.70 -0.83 -12.56
N GLY A 23 -8.28 -1.58 -11.54
CA GLY A 23 -8.14 -3.02 -11.61
C GLY A 23 -9.44 -3.79 -11.89
N PHE A 24 -10.61 -3.20 -11.64
CA PHE A 24 -11.91 -3.80 -12.01
C PHE A 24 -12.24 -3.68 -13.51
N PHE A 25 -11.47 -2.91 -14.27
CA PHE A 25 -11.69 -2.66 -15.69
C PHE A 25 -10.67 -3.37 -16.59
N VAL A 26 -9.87 -4.29 -16.02
CA VAL A 26 -8.87 -5.08 -16.75
C VAL A 26 -9.01 -6.56 -16.42
N ASP A 27 -8.60 -7.42 -17.36
CA ASP A 27 -8.67 -8.88 -17.19
C ASP A 27 -7.39 -9.42 -16.54
N GLY A 28 -7.32 -9.31 -15.22
CA GLY A 28 -6.29 -9.98 -14.39
C GLY A 28 -4.91 -9.31 -14.35
N GLN A 29 -4.67 -8.31 -15.19
CA GLN A 29 -3.39 -7.59 -15.23
C GLN A 29 -3.58 -6.10 -15.50
N LEU A 30 -3.09 -5.26 -14.57
CA LEU A 30 -3.04 -3.81 -14.72
C LEU A 30 -1.59 -3.40 -14.98
N LEU A 31 -1.29 -2.97 -16.22
CA LEU A 31 0.09 -2.76 -16.69
C LEU A 31 0.90 -4.07 -16.60
N MET A 32 1.88 -4.13 -15.70
CA MET A 32 2.73 -5.30 -15.42
C MET A 32 2.38 -5.95 -14.08
N PHE A 33 1.34 -5.47 -13.38
CA PHE A 33 0.95 -5.92 -12.04
C PHE A 33 -0.24 -6.87 -12.12
N GLN A 34 -0.19 -7.96 -11.38
CA GLN A 34 -1.28 -8.93 -11.33
C GLN A 34 -2.34 -8.44 -10.36
N VAL A 35 -3.59 -8.41 -10.84
CA VAL A 35 -4.73 -7.90 -10.05
C VAL A 35 -5.88 -8.87 -10.11
N ASP A 36 -6.64 -8.94 -9.03
CA ASP A 36 -7.89 -9.66 -8.97
C ASP A 36 -8.90 -8.90 -8.10
N THR A 37 -10.11 -9.44 -7.99
CA THR A 37 -11.18 -8.83 -7.23
C THR A 37 -10.78 -8.54 -5.78
N VAL A 38 -10.10 -9.47 -5.10
CA VAL A 38 -9.75 -9.31 -3.69
C VAL A 38 -8.64 -8.27 -3.54
N HIS A 39 -7.60 -8.34 -4.38
CA HIS A 39 -6.51 -7.38 -4.41
C HIS A 39 -7.05 -5.95 -4.59
N ASN A 40 -7.97 -5.77 -5.54
CA ASN A 40 -8.59 -4.49 -5.85
C ASN A 40 -9.42 -3.94 -4.68
N VAL A 41 -10.23 -4.79 -4.02
CA VAL A 41 -11.00 -4.38 -2.84
C VAL A 41 -10.08 -3.96 -1.70
N VAL A 42 -9.00 -4.69 -1.45
CA VAL A 42 -8.01 -4.34 -0.42
C VAL A 42 -7.36 -3.00 -0.73
N HIS A 43 -6.97 -2.73 -1.97
CA HIS A 43 -6.43 -1.43 -2.39
C HIS A 43 -7.44 -0.29 -2.23
N ILE A 44 -8.71 -0.48 -2.60
CA ILE A 44 -9.76 0.54 -2.41
C ILE A 44 -9.94 0.82 -0.91
N ALA A 45 -10.11 -0.21 -0.09
CA ALA A 45 -10.35 -0.07 1.35
C ALA A 45 -9.17 0.65 2.03
N THR A 46 -7.94 0.20 1.78
CA THR A 46 -6.74 0.81 2.34
C THR A 46 -6.47 2.21 1.78
N GLY A 47 -6.82 2.47 0.51
CA GLY A 47 -6.77 3.79 -0.11
C GLY A 47 -7.70 4.80 0.58
N VAL A 48 -8.95 4.43 0.83
CA VAL A 48 -9.92 5.26 1.58
C VAL A 48 -9.43 5.52 3.01
N ILE A 49 -8.96 4.48 3.71
CA ILE A 49 -8.40 4.64 5.08
C ILE A 49 -7.19 5.59 5.06
N GLY A 50 -6.29 5.46 4.08
CA GLY A 50 -5.13 6.34 3.92
C GLY A 50 -5.54 7.80 3.69
N LEU A 51 -6.54 8.05 2.83
CA LEU A 51 -7.06 9.40 2.60
C LEU A 51 -7.64 10.02 3.88
N ILE A 52 -8.42 9.26 4.66
CA ILE A 52 -8.95 9.71 5.95
C ILE A 52 -7.80 10.00 6.93
N ALA A 53 -6.84 9.08 7.04
CA ALA A 53 -5.67 9.22 7.93
C ALA A 53 -4.76 10.41 7.55
N SER A 54 -4.75 10.80 6.28
CA SER A 54 -3.99 11.96 5.79
C SER A 54 -4.43 13.30 6.39
N GLY A 55 -5.58 13.36 7.08
CA GLY A 55 -6.10 14.56 7.73
C GLY A 55 -5.22 15.08 8.88
N THR A 56 -4.59 14.18 9.65
CA THR A 56 -3.76 14.55 10.80
C THR A 56 -2.40 13.86 10.76
N TYR A 57 -1.39 14.50 11.36
CA TYR A 57 -0.05 13.92 11.46
C TYR A 57 -0.04 12.57 12.16
N SER A 58 -0.73 12.46 13.31
CA SER A 58 -0.72 11.25 14.13
C SER A 58 -1.32 10.06 13.39
N TYR A 59 -2.45 10.25 12.70
CA TYR A 59 -3.06 9.19 11.90
C TYR A 59 -2.26 8.86 10.65
N SER A 60 -1.68 9.86 9.98
CA SER A 60 -0.79 9.63 8.84
C SER A 60 0.42 8.77 9.23
N ARG A 61 1.09 9.13 10.33
CA ARG A 61 2.24 8.37 10.84
C ARG A 61 1.85 6.95 11.23
N LEU A 62 0.73 6.77 11.94
CA LEU A 62 0.24 5.45 12.34
C LEU A 62 -0.10 4.59 11.11
N PHE A 63 -0.80 5.17 10.13
CA PHE A 63 -1.14 4.50 8.88
C PHE A 63 0.11 4.02 8.16
N LEU A 64 1.12 4.88 7.94
CA LEU A 64 2.35 4.50 7.25
C LEU A 64 3.09 3.37 7.98
N ILE A 65 3.14 3.38 9.31
CA ILE A 65 3.79 2.30 10.07
C ILE A 65 3.02 0.98 9.90
N VAL A 66 1.71 0.97 10.17
CA VAL A 66 0.91 -0.25 10.09
C VAL A 66 0.86 -0.79 8.67
N PHE A 67 0.58 0.08 7.70
CA PHE A 67 0.53 -0.27 6.28
C PHE A 67 1.89 -0.78 5.78
N GLY A 68 3.00 -0.12 6.16
CA GLY A 68 4.34 -0.57 5.82
C GLY A 68 4.68 -1.94 6.41
N LEU A 69 4.24 -2.24 7.64
CA LEU A 69 4.43 -3.56 8.24
C LEU A 69 3.61 -4.64 7.52
N VAL A 70 2.36 -4.34 7.18
CA VAL A 70 1.51 -5.24 6.39
C VAL A 70 2.15 -5.51 5.03
N TYR A 71 2.62 -4.48 4.34
CA TYR A 71 3.28 -4.64 3.04
C TYR A 71 4.60 -5.41 3.14
N ALA A 72 5.37 -5.24 4.22
CA ALA A 72 6.56 -6.07 4.45
C ALA A 72 6.20 -7.56 4.59
N VAL A 73 5.12 -7.88 5.32
CA VAL A 73 4.63 -9.27 5.44
C VAL A 73 4.14 -9.78 4.08
N VAL A 74 3.33 -9.00 3.36
CA VAL A 74 2.83 -9.36 2.02
C VAL A 74 3.99 -9.61 1.05
N THR A 75 5.01 -8.76 1.05
CA THR A 75 6.23 -8.94 0.24
C THR A 75 6.93 -10.27 0.56
N VAL A 76 7.15 -10.57 1.84
CA VAL A 76 7.81 -11.82 2.25
C VAL A 76 6.99 -13.03 1.81
N LEU A 77 5.66 -12.99 1.98
CA LEU A 77 4.78 -14.07 1.54
C LEU A 77 4.78 -14.21 0.01
N GLY A 78 4.71 -13.11 -0.72
CA GLY A 78 4.70 -13.14 -2.18
C GLY A 78 5.98 -13.73 -2.78
N PHE A 79 7.15 -13.37 -2.25
CA PHE A 79 8.43 -13.96 -2.68
C PHE A 79 8.60 -15.43 -2.27
N THR A 80 7.98 -15.87 -1.17
CA THR A 80 8.13 -17.25 -0.67
C THR A 80 7.12 -18.22 -1.25
N MET A 81 5.89 -17.76 -1.55
CA MET A 81 4.80 -18.61 -2.03
C MET A 81 4.73 -18.66 -3.56
N GLY A 82 5.13 -17.60 -4.27
CA GLY A 82 5.23 -17.58 -5.73
C GLY A 82 3.89 -17.71 -6.46
N GLY A 83 3.02 -16.71 -6.31
CA GLY A 83 1.68 -16.69 -6.91
C GLY A 83 0.65 -16.13 -5.92
N ASP A 84 -0.36 -16.92 -5.58
CA ASP A 84 -1.41 -16.49 -4.63
C ASP A 84 -0.87 -16.38 -3.20
N ILE A 85 -1.15 -15.25 -2.56
CA ILE A 85 -0.86 -15.06 -1.14
C ILE A 85 -2.00 -15.64 -0.32
N LEU A 86 -1.72 -16.76 0.36
CA LEU A 86 -2.66 -17.44 1.26
C LEU A 86 -4.00 -17.83 0.60
N GLY A 87 -4.06 -17.92 -0.73
CA GLY A 87 -5.30 -18.13 -1.48
C GLY A 87 -6.28 -16.95 -1.45
N LEU A 88 -5.82 -15.76 -1.05
CA LEU A 88 -6.63 -14.55 -0.95
C LEU A 88 -6.58 -13.71 -2.21
N PHE A 89 -5.39 -13.46 -2.72
CA PHE A 89 -5.17 -12.66 -3.93
C PHE A 89 -3.85 -13.03 -4.60
N SER A 90 -3.79 -12.77 -5.90
CA SER A 90 -2.71 -13.14 -6.80
C SER A 90 -1.67 -12.02 -6.88
N VAL A 91 -0.39 -12.37 -6.82
CA VAL A 91 0.71 -11.43 -7.03
C VAL A 91 1.77 -12.03 -7.95
N ASN A 92 2.40 -11.18 -8.75
CA ASN A 92 3.57 -11.55 -9.53
C ASN A 92 4.87 -10.95 -8.95
N MET A 93 5.98 -11.15 -9.66
CA MET A 93 7.29 -10.62 -9.25
C MET A 93 7.31 -9.08 -9.13
N GLU A 94 6.59 -8.40 -10.01
CA GLU A 94 6.53 -6.94 -10.05
C GLU A 94 5.70 -6.38 -8.90
N ASP A 95 4.60 -7.05 -8.56
CA ASP A 95 3.82 -6.76 -7.34
C ASP A 95 4.70 -6.89 -6.10
N ASN A 96 5.45 -7.98 -5.97
CA ASN A 96 6.32 -8.23 -4.82
C ASN A 96 7.41 -7.16 -4.67
N THR A 97 8.01 -6.75 -5.80
CA THR A 97 9.04 -5.71 -5.84
C THR A 97 8.46 -4.34 -5.49
N LEU A 98 7.30 -4.00 -6.04
CA LEU A 98 6.60 -2.76 -5.72
C LEU A 98 6.17 -2.73 -4.25
N HIS A 99 5.64 -3.82 -3.71
CA HIS A 99 5.28 -3.94 -2.30
C HIS A 99 6.48 -3.76 -1.38
N ALA A 100 7.65 -4.31 -1.76
CA ALA A 100 8.88 -4.12 -1.01
C ALA A 100 9.29 -2.65 -0.95
N ALA A 101 9.26 -1.96 -2.10
CA ALA A 101 9.57 -0.53 -2.18
C ALA A 101 8.60 0.32 -1.35
N ILE A 102 7.30 0.02 -1.42
CA ILE A 102 6.26 0.69 -0.64
C ILE A 102 6.48 0.45 0.86
N ALA A 103 6.80 -0.77 1.28
CA ALA A 103 7.10 -1.08 2.68
C ALA A 103 8.27 -0.26 3.21
N VAL A 104 9.38 -0.20 2.45
CA VAL A 104 10.56 0.60 2.82
C VAL A 104 10.22 2.09 2.96
N VAL A 105 9.51 2.67 1.98
CA VAL A 105 9.10 4.07 2.04
C VAL A 105 8.18 4.34 3.22
N CYS A 106 7.17 3.49 3.43
CA CYS A 106 6.18 3.68 4.50
C CYS A 106 6.82 3.58 5.89
N LEU A 107 7.64 2.55 6.13
CA LEU A 107 8.33 2.38 7.40
C LEU A 107 9.39 3.46 7.63
N GLY A 108 10.16 3.82 6.60
CA GLY A 108 11.17 4.86 6.67
C GLY A 108 10.57 6.23 7.01
N VAL A 109 9.48 6.62 6.34
CA VAL A 109 8.78 7.88 6.63
C VAL A 109 8.04 7.81 7.98
N GLY A 110 7.39 6.68 8.28
CA GLY A 110 6.64 6.47 9.51
C GLY A 110 7.54 6.58 10.75
N PHE A 111 8.58 5.75 10.85
CA PHE A 111 9.49 5.74 11.99
C PHE A 111 10.46 6.93 12.01
N GLY A 112 10.91 7.39 10.84
CA GLY A 112 11.83 8.54 10.73
C GLY A 112 11.18 9.90 10.96
N SER A 113 9.85 9.97 11.09
CA SER A 113 9.15 11.22 11.34
C SER A 113 9.06 11.56 12.82
N ASN A 114 9.46 12.78 13.17
CA ASN A 114 9.18 13.43 14.44
C ASN A 114 8.25 14.63 14.24
N LYS A 115 7.33 14.83 15.19
CA LYS A 115 6.50 16.04 15.23
C LYS A 115 7.40 17.20 15.66
N SER A 116 7.72 18.10 14.73
CA SER A 116 8.32 19.39 15.06
C SER A 116 7.28 20.18 15.85
N VAL A 117 7.61 20.57 17.08
CA VAL A 117 6.76 21.36 17.99
C VAL A 117 6.62 22.78 17.45
#